data_AF-A0A0S8J478-F1
#
_entry.id   AF-A0A0S8J478-F1
#
_cell.length_a   1.000
_cell.length_b   1.000
_cell.length_c   1.000
_cell.angle_alpha   90.00
_cell.angle_beta   90.00
_cell.angle_gamma   90.00
#
_symmetry.space_group_name_H-M   'P 1'
#
loop_
_entity.id
_entity.type
_entity.pdbx_description
1 polymer ?
#
loop_
_entity_poly.entity_id
_entity_poly.type
_entity_poly.pdbx_seq_one_letter_code
_entity_poly.pdbx_strand_id
1 'polypeptide(L)'
;MKKLPLLLLTFLLTFAFVGNANAWDVCETSVETLEVAGVVTFTSSFCNCLNGDVITIEITPDDPSVTVDRVEFIKATPHWESNESYAQQVVVTATTADVMLYLVTEKTRTIHLWLYLSTGEHIGVNAHF
;
A
#
# COMPACT_ATOMS: atom_id res chain seq x y z
N MET A 1 28.19 55.89 -5.20
CA MET A 1 27.16 55.66 -4.16
C MET A 1 25.78 55.65 -4.80
N LYS A 2 25.22 54.46 -5.08
CA LYS A 2 23.78 54.20 -5.21
C LYS A 2 23.59 52.73 -4.79
N LYS A 3 22.93 52.53 -3.64
CA LYS A 3 22.62 51.23 -3.06
C LYS A 3 21.43 50.65 -3.85
N LEU A 4 21.57 49.44 -4.40
CA LEU A 4 20.45 48.68 -4.95
C LEU A 4 20.07 47.60 -3.92
N PRO A 5 18.78 47.49 -3.54
CA PRO A 5 18.36 46.68 -2.41
C PRO A 5 18.39 45.18 -2.72
N LEU A 6 18.74 44.45 -1.66
CA LEU A 6 18.71 43.01 -1.48
C LEU A 6 17.37 42.42 -1.98
N LEU A 7 17.39 41.77 -3.15
CA LEU A 7 16.25 40.97 -3.62
C LEU A 7 16.32 39.62 -2.90
N LEU A 8 15.53 39.50 -1.84
CA LEU A 8 15.28 38.27 -1.11
C LEU A 8 14.60 37.27 -2.07
N LEU A 9 15.37 36.36 -2.66
CA LEU A 9 14.84 35.30 -3.51
C LEU A 9 14.27 34.21 -2.59
N THR A 10 13.01 34.37 -2.21
CA THR A 10 12.24 33.31 -1.54
C THR A 10 12.05 32.18 -2.56
N PHE A 11 12.85 31.12 -2.43
CA PHE A 11 12.63 29.88 -3.16
C PHE A 11 11.38 29.22 -2.56
N LEU A 12 10.22 29.50 -3.16
CA LEU A 12 8.96 28.83 -2.82
C LEU A 12 9.11 27.38 -3.29
N LEU A 13 9.37 26.47 -2.36
CA LEU A 13 9.30 25.04 -2.60
C LEU A 13 7.82 24.68 -2.80
N THR A 14 7.33 24.74 -4.04
CA THR A 14 6.05 24.13 -4.39
C THR A 14 6.26 22.62 -4.42
N PHE A 15 5.97 21.95 -3.30
CA PHE A 15 5.61 20.54 -3.35
C PHE A 15 4.32 20.45 -4.17
N ALA A 16 4.45 20.11 -5.45
CA ALA A 16 3.33 19.62 -6.21
C ALA A 16 2.99 18.24 -5.65
N PHE A 17 2.07 18.19 -4.69
CA PHE A 17 1.32 16.97 -4.42
C PHE A 17 0.54 16.67 -5.70
N VAL A 18 1.08 15.78 -6.55
CA VAL A 18 0.27 15.09 -7.55
C VAL A 18 -0.54 14.07 -6.77
N GLY A 19 -1.62 14.55 -6.12
CA GLY A 19 -2.65 13.68 -5.60
C GLY A 19 -3.34 13.04 -6.80
N ASN A 20 -2.89 11.85 -7.19
CA ASN A 20 -3.77 10.94 -7.90
C ASN A 20 -4.98 10.70 -6.99
N ALA A 21 -6.17 10.77 -7.56
CA ALA A 21 -7.42 10.61 -6.84
C ALA A 21 -7.45 9.23 -6.16
N ASN A 22 -7.27 9.17 -4.84
CA ASN A 22 -7.46 7.93 -4.10
C ASN A 22 -8.95 7.80 -3.78
N ALA A 23 -9.55 6.71 -4.23
CA ALA A 23 -10.88 6.30 -3.85
C ALA A 23 -10.86 5.34 -2.64
N TRP A 24 -9.73 5.15 -1.96
CA TRP A 24 -9.56 4.27 -0.81
C TRP A 24 -8.92 4.99 0.39
N ASP A 25 -9.12 4.44 1.59
CA ASP A 25 -8.56 4.91 2.86
C ASP A 25 -7.75 3.80 3.56
N VAL A 26 -6.73 4.16 4.35
CA VAL A 26 -6.12 3.22 5.30
C VAL A 26 -7.01 3.12 6.54
N CYS A 27 -7.53 1.94 6.84
CA CYS A 27 -8.35 1.73 8.04
C CYS A 27 -7.52 1.27 9.23
N GLU A 28 -6.48 0.48 8.96
CA GLU A 28 -5.71 -0.20 9.99
C GLU A 28 -4.23 -0.30 9.63
N THR A 29 -3.42 -0.02 10.64
CA THR A 29 -1.98 -0.29 10.67
C THR A 29 -1.75 -1.28 11.81
N SER A 30 -0.93 -2.29 11.57
CA SER A 30 -0.61 -3.32 12.56
C SER A 30 0.90 -3.39 12.79
N VAL A 31 1.28 -3.97 13.92
CA VAL A 31 2.66 -4.26 14.28
C VAL A 31 2.76 -5.74 14.58
N GLU A 32 3.65 -6.44 13.89
CA GLU A 32 3.89 -7.86 14.09
C GLU A 32 5.37 -8.12 14.39
N THR A 33 5.64 -9.09 15.26
CA THR A 33 7.00 -9.59 15.49
C THR A 33 7.13 -10.93 14.77
N LEU A 34 7.94 -10.93 13.74
CA LEU A 34 8.26 -12.08 12.91
C LEU A 34 9.55 -12.74 13.40
N GLU A 35 9.73 -14.03 13.11
CA GLU A 35 10.84 -14.83 13.63
C GLU A 35 12.18 -14.33 13.08
N VAL A 36 12.23 -13.98 11.78
CA VAL A 36 13.47 -13.58 11.09
C VAL A 36 13.50 -12.07 10.85
N ALA A 37 12.40 -11.48 10.36
CA ALA A 37 12.31 -10.06 10.05
C ALA A 37 12.22 -9.16 11.29
N GLY A 38 12.00 -9.73 12.49
CA GLY A 38 11.83 -8.95 13.71
C GLY A 38 10.52 -8.16 13.70
N VAL A 39 10.53 -6.97 14.30
CA VAL A 39 9.33 -6.13 14.38
C VAL A 39 9.09 -5.40 13.06
N VAL A 40 7.88 -5.54 12.53
CA VAL A 40 7.44 -4.87 11.30
C VAL A 40 6.11 -4.15 11.57
N THR A 41 6.09 -2.84 11.33
CA THR A 41 4.85 -2.05 11.26
C THR A 41 4.37 -2.02 9.82
N PHE A 42 3.09 -2.21 9.56
CA PHE A 42 2.58 -2.26 8.19
C PHE A 42 1.11 -1.87 8.06
N THR A 43 0.71 -1.46 6.85
CA THR A 43 -0.70 -1.27 6.51
C THR A 43 -1.40 -2.62 6.39
N SER A 44 -2.29 -2.93 7.33
CA SER A 44 -2.99 -4.22 7.38
C SER A 44 -4.37 -4.17 6.73
N SER A 45 -4.97 -2.98 6.59
CA SER A 45 -6.29 -2.85 5.96
C SER A 45 -6.55 -1.54 5.24
N PHE A 46 -7.24 -1.65 4.09
CA PHE A 46 -7.76 -0.56 3.27
C PHE A 46 -9.28 -0.63 3.15
N CYS A 47 -9.96 0.51 3.17
CA CYS A 47 -11.42 0.64 3.10
C CYS A 47 -11.84 1.57 1.99
N ASN A 48 -13.12 1.48 1.65
CA ASN A 48 -13.77 2.26 0.60
C ASN A 48 -13.18 2.00 -0.79
N CYS A 49 -12.38 0.93 -0.97
CA CYS A 49 -11.75 0.62 -2.24
C CYS A 49 -12.80 0.49 -3.34
N LEU A 50 -12.48 1.02 -4.52
CA LEU A 50 -13.27 0.86 -5.72
C LEU A 50 -12.57 -0.07 -6.72
N ASN A 51 -13.36 -0.65 -7.62
CA ASN A 51 -12.83 -1.47 -8.69
C ASN A 51 -11.88 -0.64 -9.58
N GLY A 52 -10.64 -1.10 -9.75
CA GLY A 52 -9.59 -0.39 -10.46
C GLY A 52 -8.70 0.48 -9.56
N ASP A 53 -8.94 0.53 -8.26
CA ASP A 53 -8.09 1.27 -7.32
C ASP A 53 -6.68 0.68 -7.24
N VAL A 54 -5.69 1.56 -7.06
CA VAL A 54 -4.32 1.19 -6.72
C VAL A 54 -4.09 1.50 -5.26
N ILE A 55 -4.02 0.48 -4.42
CA ILE A 55 -3.64 0.63 -3.01
C ILE A 55 -2.12 0.59 -2.87
N THR A 56 -1.57 1.33 -1.91
CA THR A 56 -0.15 1.30 -1.57
C THR A 56 0.03 0.67 -0.20
N ILE A 57 0.55 -0.55 -0.18
CA ILE A 57 0.93 -1.27 1.05
C ILE A 57 2.30 -0.76 1.46
N GLU A 58 2.42 -0.26 2.69
CA GLU A 58 3.69 0.22 3.25
C GLU A 58 4.12 -0.66 4.43
N ILE A 59 5.41 -0.94 4.52
CA ILE A 59 6.06 -1.56 5.68
C ILE A 59 7.13 -0.64 6.26
N THR A 60 7.30 -0.73 7.57
CA THR A 60 8.39 -0.11 8.35
C THR A 60 8.98 -1.19 9.26
N PRO A 61 9.99 -1.95 8.78
CA PRO A 61 10.71 -2.91 9.59
C PRO A 61 11.74 -2.21 10.49
N ASP A 62 11.99 -2.77 11.68
CA ASP A 62 13.06 -2.31 12.58
C ASP A 62 14.45 -2.60 11.98
N ASP A 63 14.59 -3.72 11.26
CA ASP A 63 15.78 -4.02 10.45
C ASP A 63 15.60 -3.46 9.02
N PRO A 64 16.38 -2.44 8.61
CA PRO A 64 16.25 -1.81 7.29
C PRO A 64 16.67 -2.70 6.11
N SER A 65 17.24 -3.89 6.37
CA SER A 65 17.53 -4.88 5.32
C SER A 65 16.31 -5.72 4.92
N VAL A 66 15.25 -5.71 5.74
CA VAL A 66 13.98 -6.33 5.42
C VAL A 66 13.27 -5.48 4.36
N THR A 67 12.91 -6.11 3.26
CA THR A 67 12.22 -5.46 2.13
C THR A 67 11.02 -6.29 1.70
N VAL A 68 10.12 -5.69 0.93
CA VAL A 68 9.07 -6.43 0.25
C VAL A 68 9.68 -7.19 -0.93
N ASP A 69 9.43 -8.49 -1.01
CA ASP A 69 9.81 -9.34 -2.15
C ASP A 69 8.70 -9.37 -3.20
N ARG A 70 7.48 -9.73 -2.77
CA ARG A 70 6.30 -9.82 -3.66
C ARG A 70 4.98 -9.74 -2.90
N VAL A 71 3.90 -9.53 -3.66
CA VAL A 71 2.52 -9.64 -3.16
C VAL A 71 1.82 -10.78 -3.88
N GLU A 72 1.11 -11.63 -3.13
CA GLU A 72 0.25 -12.67 -3.69
C GLU A 72 -1.21 -12.43 -3.32
N PHE A 73 -2.09 -12.57 -4.32
CA PHE A 73 -3.53 -12.60 -4.10
C PHE A 73 -3.93 -13.97 -3.57
N ILE A 74 -4.60 -13.98 -2.41
CA ILE A 74 -5.01 -15.23 -1.77
C ILE A 74 -6.44 -15.58 -2.12
N LYS A 75 -7.37 -14.64 -1.90
CA LYS A 75 -8.80 -14.84 -2.18
C LYS A 75 -9.58 -13.53 -2.05
N ALA A 76 -10.79 -13.52 -2.62
CA ALA A 76 -11.82 -12.55 -2.29
C ALA A 76 -13.01 -13.24 -1.58
N THR A 77 -13.62 -12.55 -0.63
CA THR A 77 -14.72 -13.05 0.24
C THR A 77 -15.93 -12.13 0.02
N PRO A 78 -17.19 -12.60 -0.14
CA PRO A 78 -17.90 -13.38 0.87
C PRO A 78 -17.89 -14.89 0.58
N HIS A 79 -17.62 -15.66 1.64
CA HIS A 79 -17.58 -17.11 1.69
C HIS A 79 -18.94 -17.73 1.34
N TRP A 80 -19.35 -17.80 0.06
CA TRP A 80 -20.31 -18.80 -0.42
C TRP A 80 -20.59 -18.83 -1.94
N GLU A 81 -20.38 -17.76 -2.72
CA GLU A 81 -20.74 -17.76 -4.14
C GLU A 81 -19.68 -17.13 -5.07
N SER A 82 -19.08 -17.98 -5.90
CA SER A 82 -18.31 -17.75 -7.13
C SER A 82 -16.84 -17.26 -7.07
N ASN A 83 -16.01 -18.01 -7.81
CA ASN A 83 -14.55 -17.99 -7.93
C ASN A 83 -13.98 -16.88 -8.84
N GLU A 84 -14.42 -15.62 -8.75
CA GLU A 84 -13.99 -14.62 -9.73
C GLU A 84 -13.67 -13.27 -9.08
N SER A 85 -12.48 -13.15 -8.51
CA SER A 85 -11.85 -11.87 -8.18
C SER A 85 -10.35 -12.09 -8.22
N TYR A 86 -9.61 -11.09 -8.69
CA TYR A 86 -8.16 -11.20 -8.82
C TYR A 86 -7.54 -9.82 -8.64
N ALA A 87 -6.35 -9.75 -8.04
CA ALA A 87 -5.52 -8.56 -8.10
C ALA A 87 -4.56 -8.72 -9.28
N GLN A 88 -4.38 -7.68 -10.08
CA GLN A 88 -3.44 -7.72 -11.19
C GLN A 88 -2.74 -6.38 -11.31
N GLN A 89 -1.41 -6.47 -11.36
CA GLN A 89 -0.43 -5.40 -11.29
C GLN A 89 0.02 -5.12 -9.86
N VAL A 90 1.26 -5.51 -9.62
CA VAL A 90 2.01 -5.26 -8.40
C VAL A 90 3.28 -4.54 -8.81
N VAL A 91 3.50 -3.33 -8.32
CA VAL A 91 4.81 -2.67 -8.38
C VAL A 91 5.40 -2.74 -6.99
N VAL A 92 6.44 -3.55 -6.82
CA VAL A 92 7.17 -3.67 -5.55
C VAL A 92 8.37 -2.75 -5.56
N THR A 93 8.52 -1.97 -4.49
CA THR A 93 9.74 -1.27 -4.11
C THR A 93 10.29 -1.86 -2.80
N ALA A 94 11.37 -1.29 -2.25
CA ALA A 94 11.99 -1.82 -1.03
C ALA A 94 11.00 -1.93 0.14
N THR A 95 10.19 -0.89 0.41
CA THR A 95 9.29 -0.84 1.58
C THR A 95 7.84 -0.62 1.21
N THR A 96 7.51 -0.58 -0.08
CA THR A 96 6.13 -0.41 -0.55
C THR A 96 5.78 -1.40 -1.64
N ALA A 97 4.49 -1.74 -1.73
CA ALA A 97 3.92 -2.44 -2.86
C ALA A 97 2.62 -1.78 -3.30
N ASP A 98 2.61 -1.30 -4.54
CA ASP A 98 1.40 -0.78 -5.17
C ASP A 98 0.64 -1.94 -5.82
N VAL A 99 -0.62 -2.12 -5.46
CA VAL A 99 -1.46 -3.23 -5.92
C VAL A 99 -2.73 -2.67 -6.54
N MET A 100 -2.95 -2.96 -7.82
CA MET A 100 -4.20 -2.63 -8.47
C MET A 100 -5.25 -3.73 -8.22
N LEU A 101 -6.40 -3.31 -7.70
CA LEU A 101 -7.46 -4.19 -7.27
C LEU A 101 -8.55 -4.31 -8.33
N TYR A 102 -8.91 -5.53 -8.70
CA TYR A 102 -10.03 -5.79 -9.60
C TYR A 102 -11.09 -6.69 -8.96
N LEU A 103 -12.33 -6.25 -9.05
CA LEU A 103 -13.51 -7.04 -8.75
C LEU A 103 -14.20 -7.44 -10.05
N VAL A 104 -14.44 -8.74 -10.23
CA VAL A 104 -15.23 -9.24 -11.36
C VAL A 104 -16.73 -9.02 -11.10
N THR A 105 -17.16 -8.87 -9.85
CA THR A 105 -18.56 -8.60 -9.50
C THR A 105 -18.68 -7.39 -8.58
N GLU A 106 -19.67 -6.53 -8.81
CA GLU A 106 -19.96 -5.32 -8.04
C GLU A 106 -20.50 -5.56 -6.61
N LYS A 107 -20.50 -6.80 -6.12
CA LYS A 107 -20.90 -7.08 -4.73
C LYS A 107 -19.75 -6.75 -3.79
N THR A 108 -20.04 -6.05 -2.69
CA THR A 108 -19.14 -5.80 -1.54
C THR A 108 -18.32 -7.05 -1.22
N ARG A 109 -17.00 -6.91 -1.31
CA ARG A 109 -16.02 -8.01 -1.15
C ARG A 109 -14.81 -7.54 -0.36
N THR A 110 -14.21 -8.45 0.39
CA THR A 110 -12.87 -8.25 0.96
C THR A 110 -11.87 -9.04 0.15
N ILE A 111 -10.82 -8.39 -0.34
CA ILE A 111 -9.65 -9.06 -0.91
C ILE A 111 -8.62 -9.30 0.19
N HIS A 112 -8.09 -10.51 0.25
CA HIS A 112 -6.98 -10.89 1.13
C HIS A 112 -5.70 -11.06 0.30
N LEU A 113 -4.65 -10.36 0.71
CA LEU A 113 -3.33 -10.37 0.12
C LEU A 113 -2.31 -10.89 1.14
N TRP A 114 -1.30 -11.61 0.66
CA TRP A 114 -0.07 -11.84 1.41
C TRP A 114 1.03 -10.96 0.85
N LEU A 115 1.65 -10.17 1.72
CA LEU A 115 2.86 -9.43 1.43
C LEU A 115 4.05 -10.27 1.92
N TYR A 116 4.82 -10.80 0.99
CA TYR A 116 6.02 -11.58 1.27
C TYR A 116 7.23 -10.66 1.43
N LEU A 117 8.02 -10.91 2.48
CA LEU A 117 9.23 -10.18 2.81
C LEU A 117 10.47 -10.90 2.27
N SER A 118 11.58 -10.19 2.15
CA SER A 118 12.89 -10.73 1.72
C SER A 118 13.43 -11.84 2.62
N THR A 119 12.89 -11.97 3.84
CA THR A 119 13.21 -13.06 4.79
C THR A 119 12.47 -14.37 4.47
N GLY A 120 11.50 -14.35 3.56
CA GLY A 120 10.62 -15.47 3.25
C GLY A 120 9.34 -15.53 4.11
N GLU A 121 9.21 -14.66 5.10
CA GLU A 121 8.00 -14.50 5.91
C GLU A 121 6.94 -13.68 5.18
N HIS A 122 5.70 -13.69 5.66
CA HIS A 122 4.62 -12.93 5.06
C HIS A 122 3.69 -12.32 6.11
N ILE A 123 3.07 -11.19 5.76
CA ILE A 123 2.05 -10.50 6.55
C ILE A 123 0.75 -10.38 5.75
N GLY A 124 -0.39 -10.37 6.46
CA GLY A 124 -1.72 -10.36 5.85
C GLY A 124 -2.27 -8.95 5.67
N VAL A 125 -2.75 -8.63 4.47
CA VAL A 125 -3.33 -7.32 4.15
C VAL A 125 -4.73 -7.49 3.55
N ASN A 126 -5.67 -6.66 4.00
CA ASN A 126 -7.05 -6.68 3.53
C ASN A 126 -7.39 -5.42 2.73
N ALA A 127 -8.23 -5.57 1.71
CA ALA A 127 -8.84 -4.44 1.01
C ALA A 127 -10.36 -4.62 0.93
N HIS A 128 -11.10 -3.62 1.41
CA HIS A 128 -12.56 -3.64 1.54
C HIS A 128 -13.21 -2.71 0.53
N PHE A 129 -14.14 -3.25 -0.25
CA PHE A 129 -14.96 -2.56 -1.24
C PHE A 129 -16.41 -2.39 -0.76
#